data_AF-A0A7K2MNE2-F1
#
_entry.id   AF-A0A7K2MNE2-F1
#
_cell.length_a   1.000
_cell.length_b   1.000
_cell.length_c   1.000
_cell.angle_alpha   90.00
_cell.angle_beta   90.00
_cell.angle_gamma   90.00
#
_symmetry.space_group_name_H-M   'P 1'
#
loop_
_entity.id
_entity.type
_entity.pdbx_description
1 polymer ?
#
loop_
_entity_poly.entity_id
_entity_poly.type
_entity_poly.pdbx_seq_one_letter_code
_entity_poly.pdbx_strand_id
1 'polypeptide(L)' 'ADPAARSACAPGGAVFDAFFRLVADGARPTTVLDTHTADTGHLAARGITEVVTPGDVLAAPAPDDSDRARRGSCT' A
#
# COMPACT_ATOMS: atom_id res chain seq x y z
N ALA A 1 19.53 -9.64 11.96
CA ALA A 1 18.50 -8.97 11.11
C ALA A 1 17.93 -10.00 10.16
N ASP A 2 16.63 -10.25 10.22
CA ASP A 2 15.93 -11.17 9.30
C ASP A 2 15.97 -10.61 7.86
N PRO A 3 16.53 -11.34 6.88
CA PRO A 3 16.50 -10.93 5.48
C PRO A 3 15.09 -10.74 4.92
N ALA A 4 14.11 -11.53 5.36
CA ALA A 4 12.74 -11.46 4.86
C ALA A 4 12.10 -10.10 5.20
N ALA A 5 12.42 -9.54 6.37
CA ALA A 5 11.94 -8.22 6.77
C ALA A 5 12.39 -7.09 5.82
N ARG A 6 13.59 -7.20 5.23
CA ARG A 6 14.06 -6.24 4.22
C ARG A 6 13.43 -6.48 2.86
N SER A 7 13.21 -7.74 2.48
CA SER A 7 12.56 -8.10 1.22
C SER A 7 11.12 -7.60 1.13
N ALA A 8 10.40 -7.47 2.25
CA ALA A 8 9.04 -6.92 2.28
C ALA A 8 8.95 -5.47 1.77
N CYS A 9 10.04 -4.71 1.82
CA CYS A 9 10.15 -3.33 1.30
C CYS A 9 10.68 -3.25 -0.14
N ALA A 10 11.11 -4.38 -0.73
CA ALA A 10 11.56 -4.44 -2.11
C ALA A 10 10.36 -4.55 -3.08
N PRO A 11 10.52 -4.28 -4.38
CA PRO A 11 9.48 -4.50 -5.37
C PRO A 11 8.85 -5.90 -5.29
N GLY A 12 7.51 -5.97 -5.29
CA GLY A 12 6.75 -7.20 -5.07
C GLY A 12 6.60 -7.62 -3.60
N GLY A 13 7.19 -6.87 -2.67
CA GLY A 13 6.96 -6.98 -1.25
C GLY A 13 5.73 -6.19 -0.81
N ALA A 14 5.04 -6.68 0.23
CA ALA A 14 3.75 -6.11 0.66
C ALA A 14 3.84 -4.62 1.05
N VAL A 15 4.94 -4.17 1.66
CA VAL A 15 5.12 -2.76 2.05
C VAL A 15 5.32 -1.89 0.81
N PHE A 16 6.12 -2.37 -0.15
CA PHE A 16 6.34 -1.67 -1.42
C PHE A 16 5.03 -1.52 -2.19
N ASP A 17 4.30 -2.62 -2.37
CA ASP A 17 3.07 -2.63 -3.15
C ASP A 17 2.00 -1.73 -2.52
N ALA A 18 1.84 -1.76 -1.20
CA ALA A 18 0.91 -0.90 -0.48
C ALA A 18 1.27 0.59 -0.63
N PHE A 19 2.56 0.94 -0.50
CA PHE A 19 3.02 2.32 -0.66
C PHE A 19 2.69 2.87 -2.05
N PHE A 20 3.01 2.11 -3.10
CA PHE A 20 2.77 2.56 -4.48
C PHE A 20 1.30 2.59 -4.86
N ARG A 21 0.45 1.74 -4.25
CA ARG A 21 -1.01 1.84 -4.41
C ARG A 21 -1.56 3.13 -3.82
N LEU A 22 -1.19 3.47 -2.59
CA LEU A 22 -1.57 4.74 -1.97
C LEU A 22 -1.12 5.94 -2.80
N VAL A 23 0.09 5.89 -3.36
CA VAL A 23 0.58 6.92 -4.30
C VAL A 23 -0.28 6.98 -5.57
N ALA A 24 -0.64 5.83 -6.15
CA ALA A 24 -1.50 5.76 -7.33
C ALA A 24 -2.91 6.30 -7.08
N ASP A 25 -3.43 6.12 -5.86
CA ASP A 25 -4.70 6.68 -5.39
C ASP A 25 -4.61 8.19 -5.05
N GLY A 26 -3.43 8.80 -5.26
CA GLY A 26 -3.19 10.23 -5.08
C GLY A 26 -2.78 10.64 -3.66
N ALA A 27 -2.60 9.69 -2.75
CA ALA A 27 -2.06 9.96 -1.42
C ALA A 27 -0.56 10.31 -1.50
N ARG A 28 -0.03 10.89 -0.41
CA ARG A 28 1.40 11.22 -0.27
C ARG A 28 1.97 10.53 0.97
N PRO A 29 2.09 9.19 0.96
CA PRO A 29 2.50 8.43 2.14
C PRO A 29 3.98 8.68 2.50
N THR A 30 4.29 8.44 3.78
CA THR A 30 5.65 8.25 4.30
C THR A 30 5.69 6.95 5.09
N THR A 31 6.87 6.36 5.26
CA THR A 31 7.05 5.14 6.06
C THR A 31 7.56 5.46 7.47
N VAL A 32 7.14 4.64 8.43
CA VAL A 32 7.67 4.60 9.81
C VAL A 32 7.93 3.14 10.18
N LEU A 33 8.83 2.92 11.15
CA LEU A 33 9.06 1.58 11.70
C LEU A 33 7.89 1.17 12.59
N ASP A 34 7.64 -0.13 12.68
CA ASP A 34 6.61 -0.74 13.53
C ASP A 34 6.73 -0.30 15.00
N THR A 35 7.95 -0.19 15.51
CA THR A 35 8.25 0.24 16.88
C THR A 35 7.81 1.66 17.20
N HIS A 36 7.54 2.50 16.19
CA HIS A 36 7.10 3.89 16.38
C HIS A 36 5.62 4.11 16.08
N THR A 37 4.87 3.07 15.71
CA THR A 37 3.46 3.20 15.29
C THR A 37 2.52 3.66 16.41
N ALA A 38 2.87 3.38 17.67
CA ALA A 38 2.14 3.85 18.84
C ALA A 38 2.75 5.11 19.50
N ASP A 39 3.90 5.59 19.01
CA ASP A 39 4.57 6.78 19.53
C ASP A 39 3.94 8.05 18.93
N THR A 40 2.88 8.50 19.58
CA THR A 40 2.13 9.70 19.16
C THR A 40 3.01 10.96 19.06
N GLY A 41 4.06 11.08 19.89
CA GLY A 41 5.00 12.20 19.83
C GLY A 41 5.86 12.14 18.58
N HIS A 42 6.40 10.97 18.26
CA HIS A 42 7.15 10.72 17.02
C HIS A 42 6.31 10.99 15.77
N LEU A 43 5.07 10.50 15.75
CA LEU A 43 4.15 10.67 14.62
C LEU A 43 3.77 12.14 14.44
N ALA A 44 3.38 12.82 15.51
CA ALA A 44 3.00 14.23 15.48
C ALA A 44 4.17 15.13 15.03
N ALA A 45 5.40 14.86 15.51
CA ALA A 45 6.60 15.60 15.12
C ALA A 45 6.91 15.49 13.62
N ARG A 46 6.44 14.41 12.96
CA ARG A 46 6.56 14.20 11.51
C ARG A 46 5.33 14.63 10.71
N GLY A 47 4.30 15.15 11.37
CA GLY A 47 3.03 15.49 10.74
C GLY A 47 2.22 14.29 10.26
N ILE A 48 2.46 13.10 10.83
CA ILE A 48 1.76 11.86 10.48
C ILE A 48 0.48 11.81 11.31
N THR A 49 -0.67 11.82 10.63
CA THR A 49 -2.00 11.81 11.25
C THR A 49 -2.67 10.44 11.20
N GLU A 50 -2.19 9.56 10.32
CA GLU A 50 -2.75 8.23 10.09
C GLU A 50 -1.61 7.24 9.86
N VAL A 51 -1.76 6.05 10.44
CA VAL A 51 -0.86 4.92 10.21
C VAL A 51 -1.70 3.78 9.68
N VAL A 52 -1.30 3.26 8.51
CA VAL A 52 -1.91 2.10 7.88
C VAL A 52 -0.85 1.00 7.74
N THR A 53 -1.29 -0.25 7.83
CA THR A 53 -0.48 -1.43 7.53
C THR A 53 -0.75 -1.89 6.10
N PRO A 54 0.15 -2.70 5.49
CA PRO A 54 -0.09 -3.23 4.15
C PRO A 54 -1.41 -4.01 4.00
N GLY A 55 -1.91 -4.61 5.08
CA GLY A 55 -3.18 -5.34 5.09
C GLY A 55 -4.41 -4.45 4.99
N ASP A 56 -4.28 -3.17 5.35
CA ASP A 56 -5.36 -2.18 5.29
C ASP A 56 -5.52 -1.61 3.87
N VAL A 57 -4.49 -1.73 3.02
CA VAL A 57 -4.51 -1.26 1.63
C VAL A 57 -5.09 -2.34 0.74
N LEU A 58 -6.38 -2.21 0.43
CA LEU A 58 -7.07 -3.11 -0.48
C LEU A 58 -6.31 -3.20 -1.82
N ALA A 59 -6.24 -4.42 -2.37
CA ALA A 59 -5.85 -4.55 -3.76
C ALA A 59 -6.88 -3.81 -4.63
N ALA A 60 -6.41 -3.07 -5.64
CA ALA A 60 -7.30 -2.55 -6.66
C ALA A 60 -8.20 -3.69 -7.15
N PRO A 61 -9.52 -3.45 -7.32
CA PRO A 61 -10.40 -4.48 -7.83
C PRO A 61 -9.81 -4.99 -9.14
N ALA A 62 -9.72 -6.32 -9.29
CA ALA A 62 -9.39 -6.91 -10.57
C ALA A 62 -10.34 -6.30 -11.63
N PRO A 63 -9.86 -6.03 -12.85
CA PRO A 63 -10.75 -5.54 -13.90
C PRO A 63 -11.95 -6.49 -13.97
N ASP A 64 -13.14 -5.92 -13.77
CA ASP A 64 -14.39 -6.65 -13.82
C ASP A 64 -14.43 -7.44 -15.13
N ASP A 65 -14.60 -8.76 -15.06
CA ASP A 65 -14.62 -9.66 -16.23
C ASP A 65 -15.76 -9.26 -17.21
N SER A 66 -16.72 -8.45 -16.73
CA SER A 66 -17.75 -7.79 -17.53
C SER A 66 -17.22 -6.81 -18.59
N ASP A 67 -16.05 -6.20 -18.37
CA ASP A 67 -15.41 -5.31 -19.35
C ASP A 67 -14.78 -6.10 -20.51
N ARG A 68 -14.32 -7.33 -20.24
CA ARG A 68 -13.83 -8.26 -21.27
C ARG A 68 -14.98 -8.83 -22.10
N ALA A 69 -16.12 -9.14 -21.46
CA ALA A 69 -17.31 -9.65 -22.15
C ALA A 69 -17.91 -8.63 -23.14
N ARG A 70 -17.88 -7.32 -22.83
CA ARG A 70 -18.42 -6.27 -23.73
C ARG A 70 -17.58 -6.06 -24.99
N ARG A 71 -16.27 -6.25 -24.93
CA ARG A 71 -15.36 -6.08 -26.08
C ARG A 71 -15.41 -7.26 -27.06
N GLY A 72 -15.90 -8.42 -26.64
CA GLY A 72 -16.02 -9.63 -27.46
C GLY A 72 -17.30 -9.75 -28.30
N SER A 73 -18.25 -8.82 -28.20
CA SER A 73 -19.58 -8.91 -28.83
C SER A 73 -19.69 -8.13 -30.17
N CYS A 74 -18.61 -8.02 -30.93
CA CYS A 74 -18.66 -7.51 -32.31
C CYS A 74 -18.29 -8.63 -33.28
N THR A 75 -19.25 -9.51 -33.54
CA THR A 75 -19.30 -10.41 -34.71
C THR A 75 -20.70 -10.43 -35.26
#